data_AF-A0A259JW07-F1
#
_entry.id   AF-A0A259JW07-F1
#
_cell.length_a   1.000
_cell.length_b   1.000
_cell.length_c   1.000
_cell.angle_alpha   90.00
_cell.angle_beta   90.00
_cell.angle_gamma   90.00
#
_symmetry.space_group_name_H-M   'P 1'
#
loop_
_entity.id
_entity.type
_entity.pdbx_description
1 polymer ?
#
loop_
_entity_poly.entity_id
_entity_poly.type
_entity_poly.pdbx_seq_one_letter_code
_entity_poly.pdbx_strand_id
1 'polypeptide(L)'
;SLTQAGSGTLILTGTNTYSGGTTISAGTLQVGTNAGLGSGVLTLAGGTLSTTDTFSSTRNVTLSSASVISVATDTTLTLSGIISSTGGLTLDGAGTLVLSGTNSYSGGTTVSAGTLIADGIDTLADASAVSVASGATLTLQMSGTKTIGALGGGGSVQMNGTQLVAGAGDASSTFSGVLSGTAGFGKTGTGTLTLSGANTFTGTTTVGGGTLDLTGSLAAGVTVQDQATLSGTGTVAQTVLVQAGGTLGGTQPTGLTMGGLTLAAGSNTNVTLGATTGGGVFTVNGDVALDGTLRVTQALDFGTGLYRIITYSGGLTDNVLCWEGKRLIGQHVSVHEIALVG
;
A
#
# COMPACT_ATOMS: atom_id res chain seq x y z
N SER A 1 -10.75 -39.92 4.90
CA SER A 1 -10.45 -38.58 4.38
C SER A 1 -11.33 -38.35 3.16
N LEU A 2 -11.36 -37.12 2.65
CA LEU A 2 -11.98 -36.78 1.37
C LEU A 2 -10.95 -36.07 0.48
N THR A 3 -10.95 -36.37 -0.82
CA THR A 3 -10.16 -35.64 -1.81
C THR A 3 -11.04 -35.25 -2.99
N GLN A 4 -11.17 -33.94 -3.24
CA GLN A 4 -11.74 -33.41 -4.47
C GLN A 4 -10.61 -33.19 -5.49
N ALA A 5 -10.57 -34.07 -6.51
CA ALA A 5 -9.52 -34.08 -7.54
C ALA A 5 -10.05 -33.90 -8.97
N GLY A 6 -11.37 -33.93 -9.17
CA GLY A 6 -11.99 -33.64 -10.46
C GLY A 6 -12.14 -32.13 -10.71
N SER A 7 -12.31 -31.73 -11.96
CA SER A 7 -12.56 -30.33 -12.34
C SER A 7 -13.98 -29.83 -12.02
N GLY A 8 -14.90 -30.73 -11.69
CA GLY A 8 -16.29 -30.40 -11.39
C GLY A 8 -16.52 -29.85 -9.98
N THR A 9 -17.79 -29.68 -9.64
CA THR A 9 -18.23 -29.29 -8.29
C THR A 9 -18.72 -30.51 -7.52
N LEU A 10 -18.11 -30.80 -6.39
CA LEU A 10 -18.62 -31.75 -5.39
C LEU A 10 -19.38 -30.96 -4.32
N ILE A 11 -20.64 -31.32 -4.06
CA ILE A 11 -21.48 -30.65 -3.06
C ILE A 11 -21.65 -31.58 -1.85
N LEU A 12 -21.29 -31.11 -0.66
CA LEU A 12 -21.54 -31.83 0.60
C LEU A 12 -22.66 -31.13 1.38
N THR A 13 -23.81 -31.78 1.46
CA THR A 13 -25.03 -31.22 2.06
C THR A 13 -25.27 -31.66 3.51
N GLY A 14 -24.51 -32.63 4.02
CA GLY A 14 -24.68 -33.20 5.35
C GLY A 14 -23.39 -33.23 6.17
N THR A 15 -23.51 -33.71 7.42
CA THR A 15 -22.37 -33.92 8.31
C THR A 15 -21.51 -35.08 7.83
N ASN A 16 -20.20 -34.88 7.76
CA ASN A 16 -19.22 -35.92 7.49
C ASN A 16 -18.42 -36.27 8.75
N THR A 17 -18.20 -37.56 9.02
CA THR A 17 -17.54 -38.05 10.25
C THR A 17 -16.09 -38.49 10.06
N TYR A 18 -15.54 -38.36 8.85
CA TYR A 18 -14.15 -38.70 8.61
C TYR A 18 -13.19 -37.73 9.33
N SER A 19 -12.12 -38.28 9.89
CA SER A 19 -11.09 -37.53 10.62
C SER A 19 -9.80 -37.33 9.84
N GLY A 20 -9.60 -38.05 8.74
CA GLY A 20 -8.37 -37.99 7.93
C GLY A 20 -8.19 -36.71 7.11
N GLY A 21 -9.04 -35.68 7.28
CA GLY A 21 -8.98 -34.41 6.57
C GLY A 21 -9.68 -34.38 5.22
N THR A 22 -9.73 -33.18 4.66
CA THR A 22 -10.30 -32.84 3.35
C THR A 22 -9.24 -32.16 2.49
N THR A 23 -9.00 -32.68 1.29
CA THR A 23 -8.08 -32.08 0.31
C THR A 23 -8.85 -31.63 -0.93
N ILE A 24 -8.57 -30.41 -1.41
CA ILE A 24 -9.11 -29.88 -2.67
C ILE A 24 -7.93 -29.64 -3.62
N SER A 25 -7.67 -30.58 -4.52
CA SER A 25 -6.55 -30.51 -5.47
C SER A 25 -6.94 -30.02 -6.86
N ALA A 26 -8.24 -30.00 -7.17
CA ALA A 26 -8.79 -29.41 -8.39
C ALA A 26 -10.29 -29.10 -8.20
N GLY A 27 -10.88 -28.38 -9.16
CA GLY A 27 -12.32 -28.12 -9.20
C GLY A 27 -12.84 -27.36 -7.97
N THR A 28 -14.11 -27.60 -7.61
CA THR A 28 -14.78 -26.95 -6.49
C THR A 28 -15.32 -27.97 -5.50
N LEU A 29 -15.10 -27.73 -4.20
CA LEU A 29 -15.83 -28.37 -3.12
C LEU A 29 -16.79 -27.36 -2.50
N GLN A 30 -18.10 -27.61 -2.57
CA GLN A 30 -19.13 -26.75 -2.00
C GLN A 30 -19.67 -27.33 -0.69
N VAL A 31 -19.74 -26.49 0.35
CA VAL A 31 -20.27 -26.83 1.67
C VAL A 31 -21.15 -25.71 2.25
N GLY A 32 -22.24 -26.09 2.93
CA GLY A 32 -23.07 -25.17 3.72
C GLY A 32 -22.77 -25.22 5.22
N THR A 33 -21.93 -26.15 5.70
CA THR A 33 -21.64 -26.26 7.13
C THR A 33 -20.20 -26.66 7.41
N ASN A 34 -19.70 -26.26 8.57
CA ASN A 34 -18.41 -26.68 9.11
C ASN A 34 -18.30 -28.22 9.22
N ALA A 35 -19.39 -28.90 9.55
CA ALA A 35 -19.45 -30.36 9.69
C ALA A 35 -19.37 -31.10 8.35
N GLY A 36 -19.69 -30.42 7.24
CA GLY A 36 -19.53 -30.96 5.90
C GLY A 36 -18.08 -31.30 5.55
N LEU A 37 -17.09 -30.65 6.17
CA LEU A 37 -15.67 -30.87 5.88
C LEU A 37 -15.00 -31.98 6.71
N GLY A 38 -15.75 -32.70 7.55
CA GLY A 38 -15.17 -33.66 8.51
C GLY A 38 -14.46 -32.96 9.67
N SER A 39 -13.56 -33.65 10.37
CA SER A 39 -12.86 -33.10 11.55
C SER A 39 -11.35 -32.89 11.38
N GLY A 40 -10.74 -33.41 10.31
CA GLY A 40 -9.30 -33.27 10.06
C GLY A 40 -8.92 -31.95 9.37
N VAL A 41 -7.63 -31.78 9.07
CA VAL A 41 -7.08 -30.60 8.37
C VAL A 41 -7.76 -30.38 7.01
N LEU A 42 -7.91 -29.11 6.61
CA LEU A 42 -8.30 -28.72 5.26
C LEU A 42 -7.05 -28.37 4.44
N THR A 43 -6.82 -29.08 3.34
CA THR A 43 -5.71 -28.79 2.42
C THR A 43 -6.26 -28.22 1.12
N LEU A 44 -5.89 -26.98 0.80
CA LEU A 44 -6.15 -26.36 -0.48
C LEU A 44 -4.90 -26.49 -1.36
N ALA A 45 -5.02 -27.29 -2.41
CA ALA A 45 -3.94 -27.71 -3.29
C ALA A 45 -4.22 -27.34 -4.75
N GLY A 46 -4.88 -26.21 -4.99
CA GLY A 46 -5.12 -25.65 -6.33
C GLY A 46 -6.57 -25.66 -6.78
N GLY A 47 -7.50 -26.10 -5.91
CA GLY A 47 -8.94 -25.99 -6.15
C GLY A 47 -9.61 -24.88 -5.35
N THR A 48 -10.95 -24.90 -5.39
CA THR A 48 -11.82 -23.91 -4.74
C THR A 48 -12.62 -24.53 -3.60
N LEU A 49 -12.57 -23.93 -2.41
CA LEU A 49 -13.60 -24.13 -1.39
C LEU A 49 -14.73 -23.12 -1.63
N SER A 50 -15.95 -23.57 -1.87
CA SER A 50 -17.14 -22.72 -1.98
C SER A 50 -18.01 -22.88 -0.74
N THR A 51 -18.33 -21.78 -0.07
CA THR A 51 -19.23 -21.79 1.11
C THR A 51 -20.55 -21.09 0.79
N THR A 52 -21.67 -21.75 1.10
CA THR A 52 -23.02 -21.25 0.76
C THR A 52 -23.79 -20.68 1.95
N ASP A 53 -23.28 -20.82 3.17
CA ASP A 53 -23.90 -20.37 4.42
C ASP A 53 -22.84 -19.85 5.39
N THR A 54 -23.29 -19.17 6.44
CA THR A 54 -22.42 -18.62 7.49
C THR A 54 -21.99 -19.68 8.48
N PHE A 55 -20.68 -19.87 8.67
CA PHE A 55 -20.14 -20.72 9.74
C PHE A 55 -18.68 -20.39 10.08
N SER A 56 -18.23 -20.91 11.23
CA SER A 56 -16.84 -20.82 11.68
C SER A 56 -16.15 -22.18 11.67
N SER A 57 -14.84 -22.17 11.44
CA SER A 57 -13.97 -23.36 11.49
C SER A 57 -12.71 -23.07 12.30
N THR A 58 -12.45 -23.92 13.29
CA THR A 58 -11.19 -23.92 14.08
C THR A 58 -10.12 -24.83 13.48
N ARG A 59 -10.42 -25.52 12.37
CA ARG A 59 -9.46 -26.39 11.70
C ARG A 59 -8.32 -25.59 11.09
N ASN A 60 -7.12 -26.16 11.18
CA ASN A 60 -5.98 -25.67 10.42
C ASN A 60 -6.23 -25.85 8.92
N VAL A 61 -5.69 -24.91 8.15
CA VAL A 61 -5.72 -24.90 6.70
C VAL A 61 -4.30 -24.91 6.16
N THR A 62 -4.05 -25.74 5.15
CA THR A 62 -2.77 -25.78 4.44
C THR A 62 -2.98 -25.26 3.02
N LEU A 63 -2.23 -24.23 2.62
CA LEU A 63 -2.19 -23.74 1.24
C LEU A 63 -0.97 -24.34 0.55
N SER A 64 -1.11 -25.48 -0.13
CA SER A 64 0.03 -26.13 -0.81
C SER A 64 0.29 -25.59 -2.22
N SER A 65 -0.64 -24.80 -2.75
CA SER A 65 -0.51 -24.03 -3.99
C SER A 65 -1.49 -22.84 -3.95
N ALA A 66 -1.43 -21.95 -4.95
CA ALA A 66 -2.40 -20.87 -5.07
C ALA A 66 -3.82 -21.43 -5.11
N SER A 67 -4.65 -21.03 -4.15
CA SER A 67 -5.96 -21.64 -3.92
C SER A 67 -7.04 -20.59 -3.70
N VAL A 68 -8.30 -20.98 -3.93
CA VAL A 68 -9.45 -20.08 -3.86
C VAL A 68 -10.38 -20.48 -2.72
N ILE A 69 -10.84 -19.48 -1.96
CA ILE A 69 -12.00 -19.58 -1.08
C ILE A 69 -13.05 -18.66 -1.67
N SER A 70 -14.19 -19.23 -2.09
CA SER A 70 -15.33 -18.51 -2.63
C SER A 70 -16.44 -18.44 -1.58
N VAL A 71 -16.73 -17.25 -1.07
CA VAL A 71 -17.80 -17.05 -0.06
C VAL A 71 -19.04 -16.45 -0.73
N ALA A 72 -20.19 -17.09 -0.56
CA ALA A 72 -21.45 -16.62 -1.14
C ALA A 72 -21.88 -15.25 -0.58
N THR A 73 -22.60 -14.48 -1.38
CA THR A 73 -23.19 -13.18 -1.00
C THR A 73 -23.96 -13.30 0.32
N ASP A 74 -23.87 -12.27 1.17
CA ASP A 74 -24.54 -12.18 2.48
C ASP A 74 -24.17 -13.30 3.48
N THR A 75 -23.11 -14.07 3.21
CA THR A 75 -22.59 -15.10 4.12
C THR A 75 -21.20 -14.76 4.63
N THR A 76 -20.82 -15.39 5.74
CA THR A 76 -19.50 -15.23 6.35
C THR A 76 -18.85 -16.58 6.67
N LEU A 77 -17.63 -16.78 6.18
CA LEU A 77 -16.75 -17.85 6.63
C LEU A 77 -15.71 -17.29 7.60
N THR A 78 -15.68 -17.80 8.83
CA THR A 78 -14.63 -17.46 9.80
C THR A 78 -13.64 -18.61 9.95
N LEU A 79 -12.37 -18.36 9.67
CA LEU A 79 -11.26 -19.28 9.88
C LEU A 79 -10.40 -18.82 11.05
N SER A 80 -10.48 -19.56 12.16
CA SER A 80 -9.73 -19.27 13.39
C SER A 80 -8.57 -20.24 13.64
N GLY A 81 -8.45 -21.29 12.83
CA GLY A 81 -7.28 -22.16 12.82
C GLY A 81 -6.11 -21.51 12.07
N ILE A 82 -4.92 -22.09 12.20
CA ILE A 82 -3.71 -21.61 11.52
C ILE A 82 -3.81 -21.92 10.03
N ILE A 83 -3.60 -20.91 9.18
CA ILE A 83 -3.34 -21.06 7.74
C ILE A 83 -1.82 -21.08 7.51
N SER A 84 -1.31 -22.11 6.83
CA SER A 84 0.13 -22.37 6.69
C SER A 84 0.56 -22.75 5.27
N SER A 85 1.87 -23.00 5.07
CA SER A 85 2.54 -23.34 3.80
C SER A 85 2.75 -22.18 2.81
N THR A 86 3.32 -22.46 1.65
CA THR A 86 3.82 -21.43 0.72
C THR A 86 2.80 -20.99 -0.34
N GLY A 87 1.63 -21.64 -0.41
CA GLY A 87 0.57 -21.30 -1.36
C GLY A 87 -0.06 -19.93 -1.09
N GLY A 88 -0.54 -19.29 -2.14
CA GLY A 88 -1.28 -18.03 -2.05
C GLY A 88 -2.77 -18.25 -1.71
N LEU A 89 -3.35 -17.27 -1.03
CA LEU A 89 -4.77 -17.21 -0.71
C LEU A 89 -5.49 -16.28 -1.68
N THR A 90 -6.53 -16.77 -2.35
CA THR A 90 -7.46 -15.92 -3.11
C THR A 90 -8.84 -15.98 -2.46
N LEU A 91 -9.35 -14.83 -2.00
CA LEU A 91 -10.77 -14.68 -1.73
C LEU A 91 -11.49 -14.34 -3.04
N ASP A 92 -12.51 -15.12 -3.34
CA ASP A 92 -13.47 -14.89 -4.40
C ASP A 92 -14.90 -14.92 -3.82
N GLY A 93 -15.89 -14.53 -4.62
CA GLY A 93 -17.27 -14.40 -4.17
C GLY A 93 -17.54 -13.12 -3.37
N ALA A 94 -18.82 -12.73 -3.32
CA ALA A 94 -19.23 -11.44 -2.78
C ALA A 94 -19.41 -11.41 -1.25
N GLY A 95 -19.24 -12.56 -0.57
CA GLY A 95 -19.37 -12.67 0.87
C GLY A 95 -18.17 -12.17 1.66
N THR A 96 -18.11 -12.57 2.94
CA THR A 96 -17.04 -12.17 3.87
C THR A 96 -16.20 -13.37 4.31
N LEU A 97 -14.88 -13.26 4.18
CA LEU A 97 -13.92 -14.17 4.81
C LEU A 97 -13.26 -13.47 5.99
N VAL A 98 -13.37 -14.04 7.19
CA VAL A 98 -12.69 -13.56 8.40
C VAL A 98 -11.53 -14.50 8.72
N LEU A 99 -10.34 -13.94 8.83
CA LEU A 99 -9.15 -14.63 9.32
C LEU A 99 -8.83 -14.12 10.71
N SER A 100 -8.87 -14.99 11.72
CA SER A 100 -8.53 -14.66 13.10
C SER A 100 -7.45 -15.54 13.72
N GLY A 101 -6.97 -16.54 12.98
CA GLY A 101 -5.80 -17.34 13.37
C GLY A 101 -4.48 -16.59 13.14
N THR A 102 -3.47 -16.94 13.93
CA THR A 102 -2.06 -16.55 13.69
C THR A 102 -1.53 -17.36 12.51
N ASN A 103 -1.48 -16.75 11.34
CA ASN A 103 -1.21 -17.43 10.08
C ASN A 103 0.29 -17.43 9.76
N SER A 104 0.78 -18.52 9.19
CA SER A 104 2.18 -18.75 8.82
C SER A 104 2.36 -19.11 7.36
N TYR A 105 1.32 -18.89 6.53
CA TYR A 105 1.49 -19.02 5.09
C TYR A 105 2.42 -17.91 4.57
N SER A 106 3.07 -18.13 3.42
CA SER A 106 4.00 -17.14 2.84
C SER A 106 3.65 -16.71 1.42
N GLY A 107 2.64 -17.33 0.79
CA GLY A 107 2.12 -16.90 -0.50
C GLY A 107 1.37 -15.56 -0.43
N GLY A 108 1.18 -14.92 -1.58
CA GLY A 108 0.42 -13.67 -1.67
C GLY A 108 -1.06 -13.84 -1.28
N THR A 109 -1.69 -12.74 -0.89
CA THR A 109 -3.14 -12.67 -0.63
C THR A 109 -3.82 -11.83 -1.70
N THR A 110 -4.82 -12.38 -2.39
CA THR A 110 -5.62 -11.67 -3.39
C THR A 110 -7.07 -11.62 -2.94
N VAL A 111 -7.64 -10.42 -2.88
CA VAL A 111 -9.07 -10.20 -2.65
C VAL A 111 -9.70 -9.86 -4.00
N SER A 112 -10.20 -10.86 -4.70
CA SER A 112 -10.79 -10.71 -6.04
C SER A 112 -12.21 -10.14 -5.99
N ALA A 113 -12.96 -10.49 -4.95
CA ALA A 113 -14.32 -10.00 -4.68
C ALA A 113 -14.62 -10.07 -3.18
N GLY A 114 -15.72 -9.44 -2.77
CA GLY A 114 -16.20 -9.52 -1.39
C GLY A 114 -15.33 -8.76 -0.39
N THR A 115 -15.36 -9.22 0.86
CA THR A 115 -14.63 -8.61 1.98
C THR A 115 -13.73 -9.62 2.67
N LEU A 116 -12.43 -9.33 2.72
CA LEU A 116 -11.49 -10.02 3.59
C LEU A 116 -11.32 -9.22 4.89
N ILE A 117 -11.59 -9.83 6.03
CA ILE A 117 -11.37 -9.24 7.36
C ILE A 117 -10.17 -9.93 8.01
N ALA A 118 -9.13 -9.14 8.29
CA ALA A 118 -7.95 -9.54 9.06
C ALA A 118 -8.17 -9.15 10.53
N ASP A 119 -8.60 -10.13 11.33
CA ASP A 119 -9.09 -9.98 12.71
C ASP A 119 -8.09 -10.48 13.76
N GLY A 120 -6.96 -9.79 13.87
CA GLY A 120 -5.89 -10.14 14.80
C GLY A 120 -4.50 -9.98 14.22
N ILE A 121 -3.48 -10.13 15.08
CA ILE A 121 -2.07 -10.10 14.67
C ILE A 121 -1.73 -11.32 13.80
N ASP A 122 -0.80 -11.15 12.85
CA ASP A 122 -0.32 -12.20 11.94
C ASP A 122 -1.42 -12.91 11.13
N THR A 123 -2.58 -12.27 10.96
CA THR A 123 -3.69 -12.80 10.16
C THR A 123 -3.40 -12.80 8.67
N LEU A 124 -2.48 -11.94 8.22
CA LEU A 124 -1.89 -11.99 6.89
C LEU A 124 -0.40 -12.23 7.03
N ALA A 125 0.19 -12.94 6.09
CA ALA A 125 1.62 -13.17 6.02
C ALA A 125 2.43 -11.86 5.97
N ASP A 126 3.45 -11.75 6.82
CA ASP A 126 4.43 -10.67 6.73
C ASP A 126 5.27 -10.82 5.46
N ALA A 127 5.63 -9.71 4.83
CA ALA A 127 6.40 -9.65 3.58
C ALA A 127 5.76 -10.27 2.33
N SER A 128 4.54 -10.82 2.39
CA SER A 128 3.79 -11.25 1.20
C SER A 128 3.05 -10.10 0.53
N ALA A 129 2.89 -10.17 -0.80
CA ALA A 129 2.09 -9.21 -1.55
C ALA A 129 0.59 -9.36 -1.22
N VAL A 130 -0.10 -8.22 -1.11
CA VAL A 130 -1.55 -8.14 -0.97
C VAL A 130 -2.12 -7.35 -2.14
N SER A 131 -3.08 -7.95 -2.87
CA SER A 131 -3.80 -7.30 -3.97
C SER A 131 -5.29 -7.23 -3.65
N VAL A 132 -5.89 -6.05 -3.77
CA VAL A 132 -7.33 -5.84 -3.55
C VAL A 132 -7.95 -5.33 -4.84
N ALA A 133 -8.77 -6.16 -5.49
CA ALA A 133 -9.40 -5.84 -6.76
C ALA A 133 -10.42 -4.69 -6.61
N SER A 134 -10.70 -3.99 -7.70
CA SER A 134 -11.75 -2.96 -7.73
C SER A 134 -13.09 -3.56 -7.30
N GLY A 135 -13.78 -2.91 -6.36
CA GLY A 135 -15.04 -3.41 -5.78
C GLY A 135 -14.88 -4.40 -4.63
N ALA A 136 -13.65 -4.88 -4.35
CA ALA A 136 -13.35 -5.70 -3.18
C ALA A 136 -12.86 -4.84 -2.00
N THR A 137 -12.95 -5.40 -0.80
CA THR A 137 -12.55 -4.73 0.45
C THR A 137 -11.60 -5.61 1.26
N LEU A 138 -10.51 -5.00 1.76
CA LEU A 138 -9.71 -5.52 2.86
C LEU A 138 -9.97 -4.68 4.11
N THR A 139 -10.42 -5.30 5.19
CA THR A 139 -10.58 -4.67 6.49
C THR A 139 -9.49 -5.17 7.44
N LEU A 140 -8.69 -4.24 7.96
CA LEU A 140 -7.72 -4.49 9.02
C LEU A 140 -8.34 -4.05 10.34
N GLN A 141 -8.56 -5.00 11.25
CA GLN A 141 -9.20 -4.76 12.55
C GLN A 141 -8.37 -5.35 13.70
N MET A 142 -7.10 -4.96 13.77
CA MET A 142 -6.19 -5.30 14.86
C MET A 142 -5.60 -4.05 15.51
N SER A 143 -5.17 -4.16 16.77
CA SER A 143 -4.37 -3.10 17.40
C SER A 143 -2.94 -3.12 16.87
N GLY A 144 -2.33 -1.94 16.73
CA GLY A 144 -0.93 -1.81 16.33
C GLY A 144 -0.73 -1.79 14.81
N THR A 145 0.30 -2.48 14.34
CA THR A 145 0.83 -2.35 12.98
C THR A 145 0.79 -3.68 12.23
N LYS A 146 0.30 -3.66 11.00
CA LYS A 146 0.35 -4.77 10.04
C LYS A 146 1.33 -4.42 8.92
N THR A 147 2.41 -5.20 8.79
CA THR A 147 3.40 -5.05 7.72
C THR A 147 3.16 -6.04 6.58
N ILE A 148 3.12 -5.57 5.33
CA ILE A 148 2.97 -6.41 4.13
C ILE A 148 4.08 -6.16 3.11
N GLY A 149 4.32 -7.15 2.25
CA GLY A 149 5.39 -7.10 1.26
C GLY A 149 5.19 -6.05 0.19
N ALA A 150 3.97 -6.01 -0.38
CA ALA A 150 3.56 -5.04 -1.38
C ALA A 150 2.05 -4.84 -1.30
N LEU A 151 1.57 -3.67 -1.71
CA LEU A 151 0.14 -3.35 -1.79
C LEU A 151 -0.22 -3.03 -3.24
N GLY A 152 -1.20 -3.73 -3.79
CA GLY A 152 -1.65 -3.54 -5.17
C GLY A 152 -3.17 -3.56 -5.32
N GLY A 153 -3.62 -3.14 -6.50
CA GLY A 153 -5.03 -3.18 -6.89
C GLY A 153 -5.77 -1.85 -6.72
N GLY A 154 -7.09 -1.90 -6.90
CA GLY A 154 -7.98 -0.73 -6.98
C GLY A 154 -9.14 -0.74 -5.99
N GLY A 155 -9.15 -1.68 -5.04
CA GLY A 155 -10.22 -1.84 -4.05
C GLY A 155 -10.10 -0.90 -2.84
N SER A 156 -10.89 -1.19 -1.81
CA SER A 156 -10.84 -0.46 -0.54
C SER A 156 -9.98 -1.19 0.47
N VAL A 157 -9.13 -0.46 1.21
CA VAL A 157 -8.47 -0.96 2.42
C VAL A 157 -8.88 -0.10 3.60
N GLN A 158 -9.57 -0.71 4.55
CA GLN A 158 -10.08 -0.06 5.76
C GLN A 158 -9.13 -0.35 6.93
N MET A 159 -8.45 0.70 7.41
CA MET A 159 -7.52 0.68 8.55
C MET A 159 -8.27 1.06 9.84
N ASN A 160 -9.05 0.11 10.39
CA ASN A 160 -9.93 0.32 11.55
C ASN A 160 -9.15 0.32 12.87
N GLY A 161 -8.23 1.28 13.02
CA GLY A 161 -7.29 1.38 14.15
C GLY A 161 -5.96 0.67 13.93
N THR A 162 -5.83 -0.12 12.85
CA THR A 162 -4.57 -0.75 12.44
C THR A 162 -3.75 0.17 11.55
N GLN A 163 -2.49 0.43 11.90
CA GLN A 163 -1.54 1.03 10.96
C GLN A 163 -1.12 -0.02 9.92
N LEU A 164 -1.31 0.27 8.63
CA LEU A 164 -0.74 -0.54 7.55
C LEU A 164 0.65 -0.02 7.18
N VAL A 165 1.64 -0.90 7.12
CA VAL A 165 2.97 -0.64 6.56
C VAL A 165 3.17 -1.52 5.33
N ALA A 166 3.37 -0.92 4.15
CA ALA A 166 3.58 -1.63 2.90
C ALA A 166 5.00 -1.47 2.36
N GLY A 167 5.47 -2.48 1.62
CA GLY A 167 6.74 -2.43 0.88
C GLY A 167 7.87 -3.28 1.47
N ALA A 168 7.60 -4.09 2.50
CA ALA A 168 8.62 -4.93 3.14
C ALA A 168 9.22 -6.01 2.22
N GLY A 169 8.63 -6.26 1.04
CA GLY A 169 9.12 -7.20 0.05
C GLY A 169 10.01 -6.57 -1.02
N ASP A 170 10.37 -5.28 -0.88
CA ASP A 170 11.25 -4.51 -1.77
C ASP A 170 10.79 -4.35 -3.23
N ALA A 171 9.75 -5.06 -3.65
CA ALA A 171 9.15 -4.92 -4.96
C ALA A 171 8.38 -3.60 -5.10
N SER A 172 8.46 -3.01 -6.30
CA SER A 172 7.61 -1.87 -6.63
C SER A 172 6.17 -2.31 -6.88
N SER A 173 5.21 -1.47 -6.51
CA SER A 173 3.78 -1.76 -6.62
C SER A 173 2.95 -0.50 -6.83
N THR A 174 1.73 -0.66 -7.33
CA THR A 174 0.78 0.43 -7.55
C THR A 174 -0.55 0.09 -6.93
N PHE A 175 -1.06 1.00 -6.09
CA PHE A 175 -2.38 0.94 -5.52
C PHE A 175 -3.19 2.16 -5.97
N SER A 176 -4.24 1.89 -6.76
CA SER A 176 -5.17 2.90 -7.28
C SER A 176 -6.45 3.00 -6.45
N GLY A 177 -6.57 2.15 -5.44
CA GLY A 177 -7.72 2.10 -4.54
C GLY A 177 -7.71 3.18 -3.46
N VAL A 178 -8.58 3.01 -2.47
CA VAL A 178 -8.73 3.95 -1.35
C VAL A 178 -8.25 3.30 -0.06
N LEU A 179 -7.25 3.92 0.57
CA LEU A 179 -6.94 3.72 1.98
C LEU A 179 -7.83 4.64 2.84
N SER A 180 -8.53 4.08 3.83
CA SER A 180 -9.41 4.84 4.74
C SER A 180 -9.22 4.42 6.19
N GLY A 181 -9.61 5.27 7.15
CA GLY A 181 -9.52 4.98 8.59
C GLY A 181 -8.83 6.10 9.36
N THR A 182 -8.59 5.88 10.64
CA THR A 182 -7.96 6.90 11.52
C THR A 182 -6.48 6.65 11.78
N ALA A 183 -6.02 5.42 11.56
CA ALA A 183 -4.62 5.06 11.73
C ALA A 183 -3.72 5.70 10.65
N GLY A 184 -2.42 5.77 10.96
CA GLY A 184 -1.42 6.19 9.97
C GLY A 184 -1.14 5.12 8.93
N PHE A 185 -0.42 5.52 7.89
CA PHE A 185 0.07 4.63 6.84
C PHE A 185 1.60 4.66 6.81
N GLY A 186 2.24 3.53 6.51
CA GLY A 186 3.68 3.43 6.38
C GLY A 186 4.09 2.87 5.01
N LYS A 187 5.15 3.45 4.44
CA LYS A 187 5.91 2.87 3.34
C LYS A 187 7.30 2.48 3.84
N THR A 188 7.70 1.24 3.61
CA THR A 188 9.03 0.69 3.94
C THR A 188 9.63 -0.04 2.74
N GLY A 189 10.86 -0.55 2.90
CA GLY A 189 11.60 -1.26 1.86
C GLY A 189 12.02 -0.39 0.69
N THR A 190 12.86 -0.92 -0.17
CA THR A 190 13.58 -0.18 -1.23
C THR A 190 12.74 0.10 -2.47
N GLY A 191 11.65 -0.64 -2.69
CA GLY A 191 10.77 -0.48 -3.84
C GLY A 191 10.02 0.86 -3.88
N THR A 192 9.43 1.15 -5.04
CA THR A 192 8.50 2.28 -5.21
C THR A 192 7.07 1.81 -4.97
N LEU A 193 6.33 2.48 -4.09
CA LEU A 193 4.88 2.34 -4.00
C LEU A 193 4.23 3.56 -4.65
N THR A 194 3.47 3.34 -5.72
CA THR A 194 2.65 4.39 -6.33
C THR A 194 1.26 4.38 -5.72
N LEU A 195 0.85 5.49 -5.08
CA LEU A 195 -0.52 5.71 -4.63
C LEU A 195 -1.22 6.66 -5.60
N SER A 196 -2.13 6.13 -6.41
CA SER A 196 -2.86 6.91 -7.44
C SER A 196 -4.32 7.20 -7.09
N GLY A 197 -4.88 6.52 -6.08
CA GLY A 197 -6.23 6.78 -5.59
C GLY A 197 -6.33 7.95 -4.62
N ALA A 198 -7.57 8.33 -4.29
CA ALA A 198 -7.88 9.36 -3.30
C ALA A 198 -7.97 8.73 -1.89
N ASN A 199 -6.91 8.87 -1.10
CA ASN A 199 -6.83 8.26 0.22
C ASN A 199 -7.38 9.20 1.29
N THR A 200 -8.23 8.65 2.16
CA THR A 200 -9.06 9.41 3.11
C THR A 200 -8.68 9.17 4.57
N PHE A 201 -7.66 8.36 4.84
CA PHE A 201 -7.20 8.16 6.20
C PHE A 201 -6.59 9.45 6.79
N THR A 202 -6.74 9.64 8.10
CA THR A 202 -6.36 10.89 8.77
C THR A 202 -5.05 10.82 9.55
N GLY A 203 -4.58 9.62 9.89
CA GLY A 203 -3.29 9.44 10.57
C GLY A 203 -2.12 9.73 9.64
N THR A 204 -1.01 10.22 10.18
CA THR A 204 0.18 10.60 9.40
C THR A 204 0.68 9.46 8.51
N THR A 205 1.12 9.82 7.30
CA THR A 205 1.87 8.94 6.40
C THR A 205 3.35 9.00 6.71
N THR A 206 3.99 7.87 6.96
CA THR A 206 5.45 7.78 7.16
C THR A 206 6.09 7.09 5.96
N VAL A 207 7.00 7.76 5.27
CA VAL A 207 7.88 7.13 4.28
C VAL A 207 9.20 6.81 4.97
N GLY A 208 9.36 5.55 5.37
CA GLY A 208 10.52 5.02 6.10
C GLY A 208 11.56 4.33 5.21
N GLY A 209 11.29 4.15 3.92
CA GLY A 209 12.24 3.59 2.96
C GLY A 209 11.73 3.58 1.52
N GLY A 210 12.67 3.57 0.58
CA GLY A 210 12.38 3.57 -0.86
C GLY A 210 11.60 4.82 -1.28
N THR A 211 10.70 4.67 -2.25
CA THR A 211 9.92 5.80 -2.78
C THR A 211 8.42 5.60 -2.53
N LEU A 212 7.77 6.62 -2.00
CA LEU A 212 6.32 6.81 -2.13
C LEU A 212 6.09 7.77 -3.30
N ASP A 213 5.57 7.24 -4.41
CA ASP A 213 5.22 8.02 -5.59
C ASP A 213 3.72 8.35 -5.57
N LEU A 214 3.39 9.56 -5.14
CA LEU A 214 2.01 10.00 -4.95
C LEU A 214 1.51 10.68 -6.23
N THR A 215 0.54 10.05 -6.91
CA THR A 215 -0.17 10.63 -8.07
C THR A 215 -1.64 10.93 -7.76
N GLY A 216 -2.18 10.33 -6.70
CA GLY A 216 -3.52 10.58 -6.17
C GLY A 216 -3.51 11.65 -5.07
N SER A 217 -4.25 11.42 -4.00
CA SER A 217 -4.31 12.34 -2.85
C SER A 217 -4.16 11.65 -1.50
N LEU A 218 -3.62 12.38 -0.53
CA LEU A 218 -3.58 12.02 0.89
C LEU A 218 -4.30 13.12 1.69
N ALA A 219 -5.29 12.74 2.51
CA ALA A 219 -5.91 13.65 3.47
C ALA A 219 -5.01 13.96 4.68
N ALA A 220 -4.07 13.07 4.99
CA ALA A 220 -3.11 13.23 6.09
C ALA A 220 -1.82 13.95 5.68
N GLY A 221 -1.00 14.32 6.67
CA GLY A 221 0.36 14.81 6.45
C GLY A 221 1.34 13.68 6.14
N VAL A 222 2.54 14.05 5.67
CA VAL A 222 3.60 13.08 5.32
C VAL A 222 4.87 13.42 6.09
N THR A 223 5.51 12.40 6.67
CA THR A 223 6.88 12.47 7.19
C THR A 223 7.77 11.58 6.32
N VAL A 224 8.80 12.16 5.71
CA VAL A 224 9.83 11.46 4.95
C VAL A 224 11.07 11.31 5.83
N GLN A 225 11.45 10.06 6.12
CA GLN A 225 12.60 9.74 6.97
C GLN A 225 13.90 9.61 6.16
N ASP A 226 15.00 9.33 6.85
CA ASP A 226 16.32 9.09 6.26
C ASP A 226 16.26 8.04 5.12
N GLN A 227 16.95 8.33 4.02
CA GLN A 227 17.03 7.50 2.81
C GLN A 227 15.68 7.19 2.11
N ALA A 228 14.58 7.83 2.53
CA ALA A 228 13.28 7.69 1.90
C ALA A 228 13.00 8.85 0.95
N THR A 229 12.15 8.61 -0.05
CA THR A 229 11.73 9.61 -1.03
C THR A 229 10.22 9.73 -1.10
N LEU A 230 9.71 10.97 -1.05
CA LEU A 230 8.37 11.31 -1.51
C LEU A 230 8.48 11.97 -2.89
N SER A 231 7.75 11.47 -3.88
CA SER A 231 7.70 12.03 -5.24
C SER A 231 6.28 12.04 -5.80
N GLY A 232 6.15 12.49 -7.04
CA GLY A 232 4.94 12.37 -7.84
C GLY A 232 4.30 13.71 -8.16
N THR A 233 3.02 13.68 -8.53
CA THR A 233 2.22 14.81 -9.03
C THR A 233 0.91 15.01 -8.28
N GLY A 234 0.67 14.20 -7.24
CA GLY A 234 -0.53 14.21 -6.44
C GLY A 234 -0.59 15.33 -5.40
N THR A 235 -1.55 15.20 -4.48
CA THR A 235 -1.82 16.21 -3.45
C THR A 235 -1.71 15.65 -2.03
N VAL A 236 -1.00 16.35 -1.15
CA VAL A 236 -0.99 16.12 0.30
C VAL A 236 -1.77 17.26 0.96
N ALA A 237 -2.91 16.98 1.59
CA ALA A 237 -3.76 18.05 2.14
C ALA A 237 -3.10 18.83 3.27
N GLN A 238 -2.26 18.15 4.06
CA GLN A 238 -1.58 18.72 5.23
C GLN A 238 -0.08 18.98 4.95
N THR A 239 0.69 19.23 6.01
CA THR A 239 2.14 19.47 5.91
C THR A 239 2.91 18.22 5.50
N VAL A 240 3.88 18.42 4.60
CA VAL A 240 4.97 17.48 4.33
C VAL A 240 6.20 17.90 5.14
N LEU A 241 6.68 17.00 6.00
CA LEU A 241 7.95 17.11 6.72
C LEU A 241 8.98 16.19 6.06
N VAL A 242 10.09 16.76 5.62
CA VAL A 242 11.26 16.01 5.13
C VAL A 242 12.36 16.10 6.18
N GLN A 243 12.65 14.97 6.83
CA GLN A 243 13.67 14.88 7.87
C GLN A 243 15.07 14.84 7.26
N ALA A 244 16.10 14.93 8.11
CA ALA A 244 17.49 14.74 7.71
C ALA A 244 17.66 13.42 6.93
N GLY A 245 18.32 13.47 5.78
CA GLY A 245 18.51 12.34 4.88
C GLY A 245 17.30 11.97 4.01
N GLY A 246 16.10 12.45 4.34
CA GLY A 246 14.91 12.29 3.52
C GLY A 246 14.97 13.12 2.24
N THR A 247 14.22 12.69 1.22
CA THR A 247 14.20 13.32 -0.10
C THR A 247 12.79 13.71 -0.54
N LEU A 248 12.62 14.95 -0.97
CA LEU A 248 11.47 15.41 -1.77
C LEU A 248 11.88 15.45 -3.24
N GLY A 249 11.23 14.62 -4.06
CA GLY A 249 11.48 14.51 -5.50
C GLY A 249 10.40 15.18 -6.34
N GLY A 250 10.78 15.88 -7.40
CA GLY A 250 9.83 16.49 -8.34
C GLY A 250 10.41 16.73 -9.73
N THR A 251 9.53 16.86 -10.71
CA THR A 251 9.90 17.11 -12.12
C THR A 251 9.02 18.21 -12.66
N GLN A 252 9.60 19.24 -13.30
CA GLN A 252 8.80 20.23 -14.04
C GLN A 252 8.06 19.56 -15.21
N PRO A 253 6.88 20.06 -15.62
CA PRO A 253 6.20 21.29 -15.15
C PRO A 253 5.28 21.10 -13.94
N THR A 254 5.14 19.87 -13.44
CA THR A 254 4.14 19.52 -12.42
C THR A 254 4.73 18.52 -11.44
N GLY A 255 4.79 18.90 -10.17
CA GLY A 255 5.07 18.01 -9.05
C GLY A 255 3.97 18.09 -8.00
N LEU A 256 4.32 17.77 -6.76
CA LEU A 256 3.36 17.67 -5.66
C LEU A 256 2.74 19.03 -5.30
N THR A 257 1.44 18.98 -4.98
CA THR A 257 0.75 20.04 -4.25
C THR A 257 0.64 19.65 -2.78
N MET A 258 0.93 20.55 -1.85
CA MET A 258 0.89 20.28 -0.42
C MET A 258 0.29 21.42 0.40
N GLY A 259 -0.30 21.11 1.56
CA GLY A 259 -0.85 22.11 2.47
C GLY A 259 0.22 22.95 3.17
N GLY A 260 1.38 22.36 3.45
CA GLY A 260 2.55 23.02 4.02
C GLY A 260 3.81 22.24 3.73
N LEU A 261 4.98 22.87 3.85
CA LEU A 261 6.28 22.23 3.64
C LEU A 261 7.25 22.58 4.76
N THR A 262 7.92 21.56 5.32
CA THR A 262 9.04 21.73 6.25
C THR A 262 10.19 20.84 5.79
N LEU A 263 11.29 21.47 5.39
CA LEU A 263 12.56 20.82 5.12
C LEU A 263 13.46 20.96 6.35
N ALA A 264 13.95 19.85 6.90
CA ALA A 264 14.90 19.86 8.00
C ALA A 264 16.34 20.00 7.50
N ALA A 265 17.24 20.43 8.38
CA ALA A 265 18.69 20.36 8.13
C ALA A 265 19.11 18.96 7.66
N GLY A 266 19.89 18.91 6.58
CA GLY A 266 20.34 17.66 5.96
C GLY A 266 19.29 16.92 5.14
N SER A 267 18.08 17.47 4.96
CA SER A 267 17.12 16.96 3.98
C SER A 267 17.55 17.26 2.54
N ASN A 268 16.95 16.56 1.58
CA ASN A 268 17.26 16.68 0.16
C ASN A 268 16.02 17.11 -0.63
N THR A 269 16.17 18.10 -1.50
CA THR A 269 15.16 18.45 -2.52
C THR A 269 15.76 18.17 -3.89
N ASN A 270 15.27 17.14 -4.56
CA ASN A 270 15.78 16.70 -5.86
C ASN A 270 14.78 17.07 -6.96
N VAL A 271 15.19 17.93 -7.88
CA VAL A 271 14.31 18.40 -8.96
C VAL A 271 14.90 18.15 -10.34
N THR A 272 14.04 17.78 -11.29
CA THR A 272 14.39 17.76 -12.72
C THR A 272 13.78 18.97 -13.41
N LEU A 273 14.61 19.79 -14.06
CA LEU A 273 14.21 21.04 -14.72
C LEU A 273 14.40 20.94 -16.24
N GLY A 274 13.36 21.31 -17.00
CA GLY A 274 13.37 21.40 -18.47
C GLY A 274 13.38 22.85 -18.95
N ALA A 275 12.54 23.20 -19.93
CA ALA A 275 12.42 24.58 -20.42
C ALA A 275 11.91 25.56 -19.35
N THR A 276 12.35 26.82 -19.43
CA THR A 276 12.03 27.88 -18.44
C THR A 276 10.56 28.33 -18.45
N THR A 277 9.82 28.01 -19.51
CA THR A 277 8.36 28.22 -19.58
C THR A 277 7.56 27.08 -18.95
N GLY A 278 8.21 26.09 -18.35
CA GLY A 278 7.58 24.90 -17.76
C GLY A 278 6.72 25.18 -16.53
N GLY A 279 6.91 26.29 -15.81
CA GLY A 279 6.17 26.55 -14.57
C GLY A 279 6.92 26.10 -13.32
N GLY A 280 6.19 25.73 -12.26
CA GLY A 280 6.77 25.37 -10.95
C GLY A 280 7.04 23.87 -10.81
N VAL A 281 7.88 23.45 -9.85
CA VAL A 281 7.97 22.03 -9.47
C VAL A 281 6.93 21.69 -8.40
N PHE A 282 6.90 22.42 -7.29
CA PHE A 282 6.01 22.17 -6.16
C PHE A 282 5.08 23.35 -5.92
N THR A 283 3.87 23.04 -5.44
CA THR A 283 2.89 24.04 -4.99
C THR A 283 2.59 23.83 -3.51
N VAL A 284 2.71 24.87 -2.69
CA VAL A 284 2.46 24.84 -1.25
C VAL A 284 1.34 25.83 -0.89
N ASN A 285 0.18 25.32 -0.49
CA ASN A 285 -0.99 26.11 -0.16
C ASN A 285 -0.96 26.70 1.27
N GLY A 286 0.23 26.83 1.85
CA GLY A 286 0.44 27.30 3.21
C GLY A 286 1.91 27.63 3.48
N ASP A 287 2.33 27.47 4.73
CA ASP A 287 3.66 27.87 5.19
C ASP A 287 4.76 26.96 4.64
N VAL A 288 5.93 27.57 4.43
CA VAL A 288 7.15 26.91 3.98
C VAL A 288 8.27 27.20 4.97
N ALA A 289 8.91 26.15 5.48
CA ALA A 289 10.17 26.21 6.20
C ALA A 289 11.25 25.49 5.39
N LEU A 290 12.33 26.20 5.07
CA LEU A 290 13.43 25.71 4.24
C LEU A 290 14.70 25.51 5.04
N ASP A 291 15.41 24.44 4.68
CA ASP A 291 16.72 24.02 5.15
C ASP A 291 17.20 22.90 4.19
N GLY A 292 18.33 22.27 4.47
CA GLY A 292 18.83 21.13 3.70
C GLY A 292 19.45 21.52 2.36
N THR A 293 19.43 20.60 1.39
CA THR A 293 20.14 20.74 0.11
C THR A 293 19.22 20.58 -1.09
N LEU A 294 19.25 21.56 -2.00
CA LEU A 294 18.65 21.49 -3.33
C LEU A 294 19.64 20.89 -4.35
N ARG A 295 19.17 19.88 -5.09
CA ARG A 295 19.88 19.25 -6.22
C ARG A 295 19.05 19.34 -7.49
N VAL A 296 19.71 19.71 -8.58
CA VAL A 296 19.08 19.96 -9.87
C VAL A 296 19.63 19.00 -10.92
N THR A 297 18.74 18.24 -11.54
CA THR A 297 18.99 17.47 -12.76
C THR A 297 18.47 18.28 -13.96
N GLN A 298 19.30 18.45 -14.98
CA GLN A 298 18.94 19.17 -16.21
C GLN A 298 18.32 18.19 -17.21
N ALA A 299 17.10 18.46 -17.68
CA ALA A 299 16.49 17.75 -18.79
C ALA A 299 17.04 18.26 -20.14
N LEU A 300 16.65 17.60 -21.25
CA LEU A 300 17.20 17.89 -22.58
C LEU A 300 16.92 19.31 -23.08
N ASP A 301 15.80 19.89 -22.64
CA ASP A 301 15.32 21.23 -23.00
C ASP A 301 15.69 22.30 -21.95
N PHE A 302 16.62 21.98 -21.04
CA PHE A 302 17.13 22.94 -20.07
C PHE A 302 17.85 24.11 -20.76
N GLY A 303 17.57 25.33 -20.30
CA GLY A 303 18.06 26.54 -20.94
C GLY A 303 18.17 27.72 -19.98
N THR A 304 18.59 28.86 -20.50
CA THR A 304 18.74 30.09 -19.71
C THR A 304 17.39 30.66 -19.30
N GLY A 305 17.27 31.13 -18.07
CA GLY A 305 16.12 31.88 -17.57
C GLY A 305 15.82 31.60 -16.09
N LEU A 306 14.60 31.94 -15.68
CA LEU A 306 14.13 31.85 -14.31
C LEU A 306 13.36 30.54 -14.11
N TYR A 307 13.77 29.76 -13.11
CA TYR A 307 13.13 28.50 -12.75
C TYR A 307 12.45 28.61 -11.40
N ARG A 308 11.14 28.33 -11.35
CA ARG A 308 10.38 28.29 -10.10
C ARG A 308 10.40 26.88 -9.53
N ILE A 309 11.00 26.70 -8.37
CA ILE A 309 11.02 25.38 -7.70
C ILE A 309 9.78 25.23 -6.83
N ILE A 310 9.56 26.16 -5.90
CA ILE A 310 8.46 26.11 -4.93
C ILE A 310 7.61 27.36 -5.12
N THR A 311 6.32 27.17 -5.38
CA THR A 311 5.32 28.23 -5.30
C THR A 311 4.59 28.09 -3.98
N TYR A 312 4.37 29.18 -3.24
CA TYR A 312 3.69 29.11 -1.95
C TYR A 312 2.77 30.30 -1.69
N SER A 313 1.83 30.13 -0.75
CA SER A 313 0.84 31.16 -0.38
C SER A 313 0.88 31.60 1.09
N GLY A 314 1.57 30.85 1.97
CA GLY A 314 1.76 31.20 3.38
C GLY A 314 3.06 31.96 3.68
N GLY A 315 3.51 31.88 4.93
CA GLY A 315 4.78 32.45 5.39
C GLY A 315 5.99 31.63 4.94
N LEU A 316 7.15 32.31 4.83
CA LEU A 316 8.44 31.68 4.56
C LEU A 316 9.36 31.82 5.77
N THR A 317 9.87 30.69 6.24
CA THR A 317 11.03 30.61 7.14
C THR A 317 12.21 30.05 6.35
N ASP A 318 13.25 30.85 6.14
CA ASP A 318 14.45 30.43 5.41
C ASP A 318 15.60 30.21 6.39
N ASN A 319 15.88 28.94 6.73
CA ASN A 319 17.01 28.52 7.56
C ASN A 319 18.25 28.18 6.70
N VAL A 320 18.32 28.66 5.46
CA VAL A 320 19.37 28.45 4.45
C VAL A 320 19.26 27.11 3.72
N LEU A 321 18.52 27.12 2.62
CA LEU A 321 18.57 26.03 1.63
C LEU A 321 19.91 26.07 0.87
N CYS A 322 20.75 25.07 1.07
CA CYS A 322 22.05 24.93 0.41
C CYS A 322 21.89 24.40 -1.02
N TRP A 323 22.76 24.81 -1.95
CA TRP A 323 22.73 24.34 -3.34
C TRP A 323 24.00 23.54 -3.68
N GLU A 324 23.82 22.32 -4.20
CA GLU A 324 24.91 21.48 -4.72
C GLU A 324 24.78 21.32 -6.26
N GLY A 325 25.50 22.15 -7.01
CA GLY A 325 25.68 22.04 -8.46
C GLY A 325 26.96 22.75 -8.92
N LYS A 326 27.50 22.41 -10.10
CA LYS A 326 28.64 23.16 -10.67
C LYS A 326 28.24 24.63 -10.82
N ARG A 327 28.90 25.55 -10.09
CA ARG A 327 28.79 27.00 -10.32
C ARG A 327 29.07 27.31 -11.79
N LEU A 328 28.03 27.58 -12.57
CA LEU A 328 28.14 28.42 -13.75
C LEU A 328 28.18 29.87 -13.24
N ILE A 329 29.06 30.69 -13.82
CA ILE A 329 29.37 32.05 -13.38
C ILE A 329 28.08 32.91 -13.50
N GLY A 330 27.67 33.58 -12.42
CA GLY A 330 26.61 34.61 -12.47
C GLY A 330 25.25 34.29 -11.82
N GLN A 331 25.10 33.21 -11.05
CA GLN A 331 23.81 32.90 -10.41
C GLN A 331 23.53 33.72 -9.13
N HIS A 332 22.32 34.27 -9.06
CA HIS A 332 21.63 34.59 -7.81
C HIS A 332 20.57 33.51 -7.57
N VAL A 333 20.74 32.71 -6.52
CA VAL A 333 19.70 31.79 -6.04
C VAL A 333 18.87 32.58 -5.03
N SER A 334 17.61 32.81 -5.34
CA SER A 334 16.62 33.24 -4.35
C SER A 334 15.58 32.14 -4.22
N VAL A 335 15.01 31.97 -3.03
CA VAL A 335 14.11 30.87 -2.66
C VAL A 335 12.91 30.68 -3.63
N HIS A 336 12.54 31.73 -4.36
CA HIS A 336 11.42 31.74 -5.32
C HIS A 336 11.83 31.37 -6.74
N GLU A 337 13.08 31.64 -7.12
CA GLU A 337 13.57 31.57 -8.49
C GLU A 337 15.07 31.25 -8.53
N ILE A 338 15.43 30.19 -9.27
CA ILE A 338 16.82 30.01 -9.71
C ILE A 338 17.00 30.81 -10.99
N ALA A 339 17.82 31.85 -10.95
CA ALA A 339 18.19 32.61 -12.14
C ALA A 339 19.48 32.07 -12.76
N LEU A 340 19.39 31.59 -14.00
CA LEU A 340 20.55 31.21 -14.81
C LEU A 340 20.81 32.28 -15.86
N VAL A 341 21.94 32.97 -15.72
CA VAL A 341 22.46 33.90 -16.73
C VAL A 341 23.42 33.11 -17.64
N GLY A 342 23.21 33.24 -18.96
CA GLY A 342 24.09 32.66 -19.98
C GLY A 342 25.33 33.49 -20.24
#